data_AF-A0A8E2JUQ4-F1
#
_entry.id   AF-A0A8E2JUQ4-F1
#
_cell.length_a   1.000
_cell.length_b   1.000
_cell.length_c   1.000
_cell.angle_alpha   90.00
_cell.angle_beta   90.00
_cell.angle_gamma   90.00
#
_symmetry.space_group_name_H-M   'P 1'
#
loop_
_entity.id
_entity.type
_entity.pdbx_description
1 polymer ?
#
loop_
_entity_poly.entity_id
_entity_poly.type
_entity_poly.pdbx_seq_one_letter_code
_entity_poly.pdbx_strand_id
1 'polypeptide(L)'
;MSSPSPPTLASANVRREPLDAANNGRAAASACNILKVFNYFNWWGEPGQQSHSIKNLSPPSQERLEHSLTEQPYDTGAIRPQDFLAAEEKGKTVLYLAYGSNLCKETFRGKRGIKPISQINVQVPELRLTFDLPGIPYTEPCFANTARRDPTEPPASEKEQTLLTGPQPNDYHKDRWKKGLVGVVYEVTPIDYAHIIATEGGGASYKDILVTCYPLPTSRTVPEAPTTPPFRAHTLFAPLPPPPPITAMRPQRSDPSYAQPSARYLKLITDGASELGLPAEYQNYLADIRPYTIMSPKQRLGQFIFLAIWSPFLVLMLALQAQYQDEKGRSPKWLAQLSAAIFNGVWTSYDGFFKDLFGDGERTQKCQHERGEERRYGRRRGWFRMSRDKSKGGLLDEC
;
A
#
# COMPACT_ATOMS: atom_id res chain seq x y z
N MET A 1 -32.63 81.19 -4.23
CA MET A 1 -32.95 80.51 -2.96
C MET A 1 -33.33 79.08 -3.30
N SER A 2 -32.45 78.16 -2.95
CA SER A 2 -32.37 76.81 -3.49
C SER A 2 -33.41 75.88 -2.86
N SER A 3 -34.27 75.31 -3.68
CA SER A 3 -35.24 74.28 -3.29
C SER A 3 -34.55 72.92 -3.19
N PRO A 4 -34.76 72.13 -2.13
CA PRO A 4 -34.10 70.85 -1.94
C PRO A 4 -34.83 69.71 -2.67
N SER A 5 -34.04 68.87 -3.35
CA SER A 5 -34.46 67.63 -4.02
C SER A 5 -34.94 66.56 -3.04
N PRO A 6 -35.84 65.64 -3.45
CA PRO A 6 -36.35 64.57 -2.60
C PRO A 6 -35.32 63.45 -2.37
N PRO A 7 -35.41 62.70 -1.25
CA PRO A 7 -34.45 61.65 -0.93
C PRO A 7 -34.68 60.37 -1.73
N THR A 8 -33.59 59.85 -2.29
CA THR A 8 -33.49 58.60 -3.04
C THR A 8 -33.67 57.40 -2.11
N LEU A 9 -34.60 56.50 -2.42
CA LEU A 9 -34.76 55.18 -1.79
C LEU A 9 -33.55 54.31 -2.11
N ALA A 10 -32.65 54.13 -1.14
CA ALA A 10 -31.59 53.13 -1.20
C ALA A 10 -32.18 51.74 -0.89
N SER A 11 -32.27 50.87 -1.88
CA SER A 11 -32.51 49.44 -1.67
C SER A 11 -31.34 48.83 -0.90
N ALA A 12 -31.60 48.42 0.35
CA ALA A 12 -30.68 47.64 1.15
C ALA A 12 -30.44 46.27 0.49
N ASN A 13 -29.32 46.15 -0.23
CA ASN A 13 -28.85 44.90 -0.79
C ASN A 13 -28.18 44.11 0.35
N VAL A 14 -28.95 43.28 1.04
CA VAL A 14 -28.43 42.31 2.02
C VAL A 14 -27.58 41.29 1.27
N ARG A 15 -26.28 41.54 1.22
CA ARG A 15 -25.28 40.61 0.70
C ARG A 15 -25.21 39.43 1.67
N ARG A 16 -25.87 38.31 1.32
CA ARG A 16 -25.64 37.02 1.97
C ARG A 16 -24.23 36.56 1.59
N GLU A 17 -23.28 36.75 2.48
CA GLU A 17 -21.97 36.09 2.45
C GLU A 17 -22.16 34.55 2.48
N PRO A 18 -21.52 33.78 1.58
CA PRO A 18 -21.59 32.33 1.62
C PRO A 18 -20.66 31.78 2.72
N LEU A 19 -21.23 31.27 3.79
CA LEU A 19 -20.55 30.69 4.95
C LEU A 19 -19.87 29.33 4.70
N ASP A 20 -19.85 28.79 3.47
CA ASP A 20 -19.49 27.39 3.20
C ASP A 20 -18.10 27.16 2.55
N ALA A 21 -17.35 28.21 2.18
CA ALA A 21 -16.03 28.04 1.55
C ALA A 21 -14.86 28.05 2.56
N ALA A 22 -14.95 28.81 3.65
CA ALA A 22 -13.85 28.98 4.60
C ALA A 22 -13.66 27.79 5.57
N ASN A 23 -14.73 27.05 5.89
CA ASN A 23 -14.66 25.90 6.79
C ASN A 23 -14.08 24.64 6.12
N ASN A 24 -14.30 24.47 4.81
CA ASN A 24 -13.73 23.37 4.03
C ASN A 24 -12.20 23.49 3.87
N GLY A 25 -11.67 24.72 3.82
CA GLY A 25 -10.23 24.99 3.76
C GLY A 25 -9.51 24.70 5.09
N ARG A 26 -10.13 25.02 6.24
CA ARG A 26 -9.55 24.79 7.57
C ARG A 26 -9.56 23.31 7.98
N ALA A 27 -10.65 22.58 7.69
CA ALA A 27 -10.70 21.13 7.93
C ALA A 27 -9.68 20.36 7.06
N ALA A 28 -9.49 20.78 5.80
CA ALA A 28 -8.45 20.23 4.92
C ALA A 28 -7.03 20.58 5.39
N ALA A 29 -6.80 21.81 5.88
CA ALA A 29 -5.51 22.24 6.41
C ALA A 29 -5.13 21.54 7.73
N SER A 30 -6.10 21.30 8.62
CA SER A 30 -5.88 20.58 9.88
C SER A 30 -5.66 19.08 9.68
N ALA A 31 -6.40 18.44 8.76
CA ALA A 31 -6.12 17.06 8.33
C ALA A 31 -4.71 16.93 7.72
N CYS A 32 -4.25 17.95 6.98
CA CYS A 32 -2.90 18.02 6.43
C CYS A 32 -1.82 18.10 7.53
N ASN A 33 -2.08 18.81 8.65
CA ASN A 33 -1.15 18.87 9.77
C ASN A 33 -1.04 17.55 10.54
N ILE A 34 -2.14 16.80 10.70
CA ILE A 34 -2.13 15.48 11.35
C ILE A 34 -1.46 14.41 10.45
N LEU A 35 -1.74 14.44 9.14
CA LEU A 35 -1.01 13.64 8.15
C LEU A 35 0.48 14.00 8.09
N LYS A 36 0.83 15.28 8.29
CA LYS A 36 2.22 15.70 8.45
C LYS A 36 2.85 15.13 9.71
N VAL A 37 2.13 14.96 10.82
CA VAL A 37 2.67 14.31 12.03
C VAL A 37 2.89 12.81 11.80
N PHE A 38 1.98 12.11 11.11
CA PHE A 38 2.24 10.72 10.70
C PHE A 38 3.40 10.58 9.73
N ASN A 39 3.49 11.48 8.75
CA ASN A 39 4.63 11.56 7.86
C ASN A 39 5.90 11.98 8.61
N TYR A 40 5.80 12.84 9.63
CA TYR A 40 6.87 13.29 10.52
C TYR A 40 7.42 12.14 11.35
N PHE A 41 6.57 11.28 11.92
CA PHE A 41 6.99 10.07 12.63
C PHE A 41 7.56 8.98 11.70
N ASN A 42 7.03 8.84 10.47
CA ASN A 42 7.71 8.09 9.39
C ASN A 42 8.98 8.80 8.85
N TRP A 43 9.29 10.00 9.33
CA TRP A 43 10.38 10.90 8.93
C TRP A 43 11.36 11.15 10.09
N TRP A 44 11.28 10.42 11.21
CA TRP A 44 12.35 10.40 12.22
C TRP A 44 13.51 9.52 11.76
N GLY A 45 14.32 10.12 10.91
CA GLY A 45 15.73 9.88 10.72
C GLY A 45 16.29 11.23 10.26
N GLU A 46 17.19 11.84 11.04
CA GLU A 46 17.89 13.06 10.65
C GLU A 46 18.40 12.88 9.21
N PRO A 47 17.99 13.73 8.23
CA PRO A 47 18.51 13.63 6.89
C PRO A 47 19.98 14.04 6.91
N GLY A 48 20.86 13.04 7.01
CA GLY A 48 22.26 13.19 6.65
C GLY A 48 22.31 13.64 5.19
N GLN A 49 22.45 14.93 4.97
CA GLN A 49 22.49 15.56 3.66
C GLN A 49 23.84 15.24 3.01
N GLN A 50 23.99 14.02 2.50
CA GLN A 50 25.12 13.61 1.69
C GLN A 50 24.63 13.32 0.27
N SER A 51 24.67 14.37 -0.55
CA SER A 51 24.66 14.27 -2.01
C SER A 51 25.96 13.61 -2.46
N HIS A 52 26.05 12.29 -2.35
CA HIS A 52 27.11 11.52 -2.99
C HIS A 52 26.66 11.08 -4.38
N SER A 53 27.49 11.43 -5.36
CA SER A 53 27.44 10.94 -6.74
C SER A 53 27.13 9.44 -6.77
N ILE A 54 26.04 9.09 -7.47
CA ILE A 54 25.44 7.76 -7.50
C ILE A 54 26.38 6.80 -8.22
N LYS A 55 27.19 6.04 -7.48
CA LYS A 55 27.78 4.82 -8.01
C LYS A 55 26.68 3.77 -8.13
N ASN A 56 26.46 3.24 -9.32
CA ASN A 56 25.70 2.00 -9.49
C ASN A 56 26.43 0.91 -8.68
N LEU A 57 25.73 0.28 -7.75
CA LEU A 57 26.30 -0.82 -6.98
C LEU A 57 26.52 -2.01 -7.91
N SER A 58 27.66 -2.68 -7.73
CA SER A 58 27.94 -3.94 -8.42
C SER A 58 26.99 -5.03 -7.93
N PRO A 59 26.79 -6.10 -8.71
CA PRO A 59 26.14 -7.31 -8.21
C PRO A 59 26.97 -7.99 -7.11
N PRO A 60 26.33 -8.80 -6.23
CA PRO A 60 27.05 -9.67 -5.30
C PRO A 60 28.02 -10.60 -6.03
N SER A 61 29.09 -11.02 -5.36
CA SER A 61 30.04 -11.97 -5.95
C SER A 61 29.39 -13.35 -6.17
N GLN A 62 29.89 -14.10 -7.15
CA GLN A 62 29.38 -15.43 -7.45
C GLN A 62 29.52 -16.38 -6.24
N GLU A 63 30.64 -16.32 -5.53
CA GLU A 63 30.87 -17.08 -4.30
C GLU A 63 29.83 -16.75 -3.22
N ARG A 64 29.43 -15.47 -3.11
CA ARG A 64 28.40 -15.05 -2.14
C ARG A 64 27.03 -15.61 -2.51
N LEU A 65 26.68 -15.63 -3.80
CA LEU A 65 25.44 -16.22 -4.29
C LEU A 65 25.43 -17.73 -4.02
N GLU A 66 26.53 -18.44 -4.24
CA GLU A 66 26.63 -19.88 -3.98
C GLU A 66 26.55 -20.21 -2.48
N HIS A 67 27.21 -19.43 -1.62
CA HIS A 67 27.13 -19.59 -0.17
C HIS A 67 25.68 -19.50 0.35
N SER A 68 24.87 -18.62 -0.27
CA SER A 68 23.47 -18.41 0.13
C SER A 68 22.62 -19.69 0.04
N LEU A 69 22.98 -20.64 -0.84
CA LEU A 69 22.24 -21.89 -1.01
C LEU A 69 22.18 -22.75 0.25
N THR A 70 23.15 -22.57 1.16
CA THR A 70 23.25 -23.31 2.43
C THR A 70 22.72 -22.54 3.64
N GLU A 71 22.30 -21.29 3.45
CA GLU A 71 21.79 -20.44 4.53
C GLU A 71 20.45 -20.96 5.06
N GLN A 72 20.19 -20.62 6.33
CA GLN A 72 18.95 -20.97 7.01
C GLN A 72 18.20 -19.69 7.38
N PRO A 73 16.85 -19.72 7.40
CA PRO A 73 16.06 -18.61 7.88
C PRO A 73 16.47 -18.21 9.29
N TYR A 74 16.47 -16.91 9.54
CA TYR A 74 16.69 -16.32 10.84
C TYR A 74 15.44 -16.47 11.69
N ASP A 75 15.55 -17.07 12.88
CA ASP A 75 14.48 -16.98 13.87
C ASP A 75 14.47 -15.56 14.46
N THR A 76 13.61 -14.71 13.89
CA THR A 76 13.45 -13.30 14.30
C THR A 76 13.09 -13.15 15.79
N GLY A 77 12.58 -14.20 16.44
CA GLY A 77 12.33 -14.23 17.88
C GLY A 77 13.55 -14.60 18.74
N ALA A 78 14.43 -15.47 18.24
CA ALA A 78 15.53 -16.05 19.02
C ALA A 78 16.91 -15.38 18.81
N ILE A 79 17.11 -14.61 17.73
CA ILE A 79 18.43 -14.05 17.43
C ILE A 79 18.80 -12.94 18.41
N ARG A 80 20.04 -13.01 18.94
CA ARG A 80 20.61 -12.02 19.85
C ARG A 80 21.49 -11.03 19.06
N PRO A 81 21.59 -9.76 19.48
CA PRO A 81 22.46 -8.76 18.84
C PRO A 81 23.94 -9.18 18.76
N GLN A 82 24.41 -9.92 19.77
CA GLN A 82 25.77 -10.48 19.79
C GLN A 82 26.01 -11.44 18.61
N ASP A 83 24.97 -12.12 18.12
CA ASP A 83 25.09 -13.02 16.99
C ASP A 83 25.30 -12.22 15.68
N PHE A 84 24.67 -11.03 15.56
CA PHE A 84 24.86 -10.13 14.41
C PHE A 84 26.22 -9.39 14.46
N LEU A 85 26.63 -8.92 15.64
CA LEU A 85 27.95 -8.29 15.83
C LEU A 85 29.07 -9.29 15.56
N ALA A 86 28.98 -10.51 16.11
CA ALA A 86 29.95 -11.57 15.84
C ALA A 86 29.93 -12.03 14.37
N ALA A 87 28.78 -11.95 13.69
CA ALA A 87 28.69 -12.21 12.26
C ALA A 87 29.40 -11.11 11.44
N GLU A 88 29.25 -9.85 11.84
CA GLU A 88 29.91 -8.72 11.18
C GLU A 88 31.43 -8.71 11.42
N GLU A 89 31.89 -9.02 12.63
CA GLU A 89 33.32 -9.22 12.93
C GLU A 89 33.94 -10.34 12.07
N LYS A 90 33.13 -11.34 11.70
CA LYS A 90 33.50 -12.42 10.78
C LYS A 90 33.34 -12.05 9.31
N GLY A 91 32.99 -10.80 8.99
CA GLY A 91 32.79 -10.32 7.63
C GLY A 91 31.58 -10.93 6.92
N LYS A 92 30.60 -11.48 7.66
CA LYS A 92 29.40 -12.06 7.04
C LYS A 92 28.46 -10.96 6.57
N THR A 93 27.75 -11.23 5.48
CA THR A 93 26.74 -10.35 4.89
C THR A 93 25.42 -11.08 4.74
N VAL A 94 24.32 -10.34 4.59
CA VAL A 94 22.97 -10.90 4.39
C VAL A 94 22.44 -10.45 3.03
N LEU A 95 21.92 -11.40 2.26
CA LEU A 95 21.18 -11.11 1.02
C LEU A 95 19.71 -10.86 1.37
N TYR A 96 19.27 -9.61 1.30
CA TYR A 96 17.91 -9.18 1.63
C TYR A 96 17.12 -8.81 0.37
N LEU A 97 16.00 -9.47 0.14
CA LEU A 97 15.06 -9.16 -0.94
C LEU A 97 14.11 -8.04 -0.53
N ALA A 98 14.14 -6.96 -1.31
CA ALA A 98 13.18 -5.86 -1.25
C ALA A 98 12.20 -5.92 -2.43
N TYR A 99 10.92 -5.72 -2.14
CA TYR A 99 9.84 -5.68 -3.15
C TYR A 99 8.80 -4.57 -2.93
N GLY A 100 8.85 -3.88 -1.78
CA GLY A 100 7.93 -2.80 -1.41
C GLY A 100 8.61 -1.43 -1.40
N SER A 101 8.35 -0.63 -0.36
CA SER A 101 8.97 0.70 -0.20
C SER A 101 10.50 0.68 -0.15
N ASN A 102 11.11 -0.46 0.18
CA ASN A 102 12.57 -0.63 0.21
C ASN A 102 13.22 -0.67 -1.18
N LEU A 103 12.43 -0.69 -2.25
CA LEU A 103 12.95 -0.45 -3.59
C LEU A 103 13.49 0.98 -3.75
N CYS A 104 12.86 1.97 -3.10
CA CYS A 104 13.23 3.38 -3.24
C CYS A 104 14.45 3.75 -2.40
N LYS A 105 15.43 4.42 -3.01
CA LYS A 105 16.63 4.92 -2.32
C LYS A 105 16.30 5.89 -1.20
N GLU A 106 15.29 6.76 -1.39
CA GLU A 106 14.82 7.70 -0.36
C GLU A 106 14.46 6.97 0.94
N THR A 107 13.80 5.80 0.82
CA THR A 107 13.33 5.04 1.97
C THR A 107 14.44 4.14 2.53
N PHE A 108 15.12 3.39 1.65
CA PHE A 108 16.10 2.40 2.07
C PHE A 108 17.43 3.03 2.53
N ARG A 109 18.00 3.94 1.73
CA ARG A 109 19.30 4.57 2.02
C ARG A 109 19.17 5.88 2.77
N GLY A 110 18.12 6.65 2.45
CA GLY A 110 17.85 7.94 3.10
C GLY A 110 17.31 7.76 4.51
N LYS A 111 16.02 7.45 4.62
CA LYS A 111 15.30 7.41 5.90
C LYS A 111 15.84 6.36 6.88
N ARG A 112 16.20 5.17 6.39
CA ARG A 112 16.74 4.10 7.23
C ARG A 112 18.27 4.12 7.36
N GLY A 113 18.97 4.93 6.58
CA GLY A 113 20.43 4.99 6.62
C GLY A 113 21.17 3.71 6.19
N ILE A 114 20.47 2.74 5.58
CA ILE A 114 21.07 1.45 5.19
C ILE A 114 22.03 1.65 4.02
N LYS A 115 23.21 1.04 4.10
CA LYS A 115 24.26 1.18 3.09
C LYS A 115 24.51 -0.17 2.41
N PRO A 116 23.73 -0.51 1.35
CA PRO A 116 23.93 -1.77 0.64
C PRO A 116 25.33 -1.85 0.02
N ILE A 117 25.97 -3.01 0.19
CA ILE A 117 27.30 -3.36 -0.32
C ILE A 117 27.23 -3.63 -1.82
N SER A 118 26.22 -4.40 -2.23
CA SER A 118 25.97 -4.79 -3.60
C SER A 118 24.46 -4.94 -3.83
N GLN A 119 24.03 -4.98 -5.09
CA GLN A 119 22.61 -5.17 -5.41
C GLN A 119 22.40 -5.93 -6.73
N ILE A 120 21.33 -6.71 -6.82
CA ILE A 120 20.98 -7.44 -8.04
C ILE A 120 19.45 -7.53 -8.21
N ASN A 121 18.95 -7.24 -9.40
CA ASN A 121 17.52 -7.36 -9.72
C ASN A 121 17.16 -8.82 -9.91
N VAL A 122 16.03 -9.26 -9.36
CA VAL A 122 15.65 -10.68 -9.34
C VAL A 122 14.18 -10.92 -9.62
N GLN A 123 13.90 -12.13 -10.07
CA GLN A 123 12.58 -12.74 -10.10
C GLN A 123 12.49 -13.85 -9.04
N VAL A 124 11.34 -13.94 -8.37
CA VAL A 124 11.01 -14.98 -7.38
C VAL A 124 9.71 -15.68 -7.82
N PRO A 125 9.80 -16.82 -8.52
CA PRO A 125 8.63 -17.52 -9.07
C PRO A 125 7.61 -18.01 -8.04
N GLU A 126 8.09 -18.35 -6.84
CA GLU A 126 7.30 -18.91 -5.75
C GLU A 126 6.49 -17.88 -4.94
N LEU A 127 6.66 -16.59 -5.25
CA LEU A 127 5.95 -15.49 -4.61
C LEU A 127 5.21 -14.64 -5.63
N ARG A 128 4.15 -13.96 -5.16
CA ARG A 128 3.49 -12.85 -5.85
C ARG A 128 3.39 -11.64 -4.93
N LEU A 129 3.40 -10.45 -5.53
CA LEU A 129 3.15 -9.19 -4.84
C LEU A 129 1.66 -9.08 -4.48
N THR A 130 1.35 -8.76 -3.24
CA THR A 130 -0.02 -8.42 -2.80
C THR A 130 -0.03 -7.07 -2.11
N PHE A 131 -1.21 -6.48 -1.96
CA PHE A 131 -1.42 -5.24 -1.21
C PHE A 131 -2.47 -5.48 -0.12
N ASP A 132 -2.18 -6.41 0.77
CA ASP A 132 -3.08 -6.90 1.82
C ASP A 132 -2.58 -6.63 3.23
N LEU A 133 -1.38 -6.03 3.38
CA LEU A 133 -0.90 -5.62 4.68
C LEU A 133 -1.69 -4.38 5.13
N PRO A 134 -2.47 -4.44 6.23
CA PRO A 134 -3.31 -3.35 6.64
C PRO A 134 -2.48 -2.18 7.18
N GLY A 135 -2.82 -0.97 6.74
CA GLY A 135 -2.32 0.27 7.32
C GLY A 135 -3.40 1.00 8.12
N ILE A 136 -3.63 2.28 7.78
CA ILE A 136 -4.62 3.14 8.44
C ILE A 136 -5.72 3.49 7.42
N PRO A 137 -7.00 3.19 7.71
CA PRO A 137 -8.10 3.56 6.85
C PRO A 137 -8.13 5.05 6.50
N TYR A 138 -8.62 5.36 5.29
CA TYR A 138 -8.73 6.70 4.72
C TYR A 138 -7.40 7.42 4.41
N THR A 139 -6.24 6.86 4.73
CA THR A 139 -4.94 7.51 4.48
C THR A 139 -4.01 6.59 3.72
N GLU A 140 -3.56 5.53 4.38
CA GLU A 140 -2.67 4.50 3.86
C GLU A 140 -3.26 3.15 4.18
N PRO A 141 -4.34 2.77 3.50
CA PRO A 141 -5.17 1.64 3.94
C PRO A 141 -4.45 0.31 3.83
N CYS A 142 -3.52 0.16 2.88
CA CYS A 142 -2.70 -1.03 2.75
C CYS A 142 -1.30 -0.77 2.19
N PHE A 143 -0.41 -1.71 2.48
CA PHE A 143 0.97 -1.77 2.02
C PHE A 143 1.25 -3.08 1.28
N ALA A 144 2.41 -3.15 0.62
CA ALA A 144 2.84 -4.33 -0.09
C ALA A 144 3.15 -5.48 0.89
N ASN A 145 2.78 -6.68 0.48
CA ASN A 145 3.14 -7.93 1.12
C ASN A 145 3.46 -8.96 0.02
N THR A 146 3.79 -10.18 0.42
CA THR A 146 3.92 -11.30 -0.50
C THR A 146 2.96 -12.40 -0.15
N ALA A 147 2.54 -13.17 -1.15
CA ALA A 147 1.82 -14.42 -0.98
C ALA A 147 2.51 -15.53 -1.76
N ARG A 148 2.39 -16.77 -1.27
CA ARG A 148 2.88 -17.94 -2.01
C ARG A 148 2.16 -18.05 -3.36
N ARG A 149 2.91 -18.40 -4.39
CA ARG A 149 2.46 -18.60 -5.76
C ARG A 149 2.95 -19.97 -6.22
N ASP A 150 2.02 -20.79 -6.68
CA ASP A 150 2.39 -21.97 -7.45
C ASP A 150 2.56 -21.55 -8.92
N PRO A 151 3.76 -21.69 -9.51
CA PRO A 151 3.99 -21.36 -10.92
C PRO A 151 3.24 -22.28 -11.89
N THR A 152 2.77 -23.44 -11.43
CA THR A 152 2.02 -24.42 -12.24
C THR A 152 0.51 -24.22 -12.18
N GLU A 153 0.01 -23.47 -11.19
CA GLU A 153 -1.41 -23.17 -11.11
C GLU A 153 -1.79 -22.02 -12.07
N PRO A 154 -2.93 -22.15 -12.79
CA PRO A 154 -3.46 -21.03 -13.55
C PRO A 154 -3.74 -19.86 -12.61
N PRO A 155 -3.55 -18.61 -13.06
CA PRO A 155 -3.70 -17.45 -12.20
C PRO A 155 -5.10 -17.41 -11.58
N ALA A 156 -5.17 -17.19 -10.27
CA ALA A 156 -6.38 -17.28 -9.42
C ALA A 156 -7.65 -16.60 -9.99
N SER A 157 -7.49 -15.61 -10.86
CA SER A 157 -8.59 -14.96 -11.59
C SER A 157 -9.46 -15.92 -12.41
N GLU A 158 -8.95 -17.05 -12.88
CA GLU A 158 -9.75 -18.03 -13.65
C GLU A 158 -10.60 -18.94 -12.75
N LYS A 159 -10.07 -19.33 -11.58
CA LYS A 159 -10.80 -20.15 -10.58
C LYS A 159 -11.89 -19.33 -9.86
N GLU A 160 -11.67 -18.03 -9.63
CA GLU A 160 -12.71 -17.14 -9.07
C GLU A 160 -13.77 -16.71 -10.09
N GLN A 161 -13.40 -16.58 -11.38
CA GLN A 161 -14.36 -16.28 -12.45
C GLN A 161 -15.40 -17.39 -12.68
N THR A 162 -15.07 -18.65 -12.36
CA THR A 162 -16.00 -19.78 -12.55
C THR A 162 -17.01 -19.97 -11.40
N LEU A 163 -16.79 -19.36 -10.23
CA LEU A 163 -17.70 -19.49 -9.07
C LEU A 163 -18.58 -18.26 -8.81
N LEU A 164 -18.33 -17.14 -9.50
CA LEU A 164 -19.11 -15.91 -9.36
C LEU A 164 -19.94 -15.64 -10.63
N THR A 165 -21.10 -16.30 -10.74
CA THR A 165 -22.20 -15.87 -11.63
C THR A 165 -22.77 -14.53 -11.13
N GLY A 166 -22.08 -13.44 -11.41
CA GLY A 166 -22.52 -12.06 -11.13
C GLY A 166 -21.79 -11.06 -12.05
N PRO A 167 -22.45 -9.99 -12.52
CA PRO A 167 -21.87 -9.10 -13.51
C PRO A 167 -20.94 -8.08 -12.84
N GLN A 168 -19.63 -8.36 -12.83
CA GLN A 168 -18.54 -7.47 -13.29
C GLN A 168 -17.21 -8.22 -13.13
N PRO A 169 -16.36 -8.34 -14.17
CA PRO A 169 -14.97 -8.71 -13.94
C PRO A 169 -14.34 -7.68 -13.01
N ASN A 170 -13.60 -8.14 -12.01
CA ASN A 170 -12.90 -7.29 -11.06
C ASN A 170 -11.90 -6.41 -11.85
N ASP A 171 -12.32 -5.21 -12.28
CA ASP A 171 -11.55 -4.27 -13.14
C ASP A 171 -10.30 -3.71 -12.43
N TYR A 172 -9.89 -4.28 -11.30
CA TYR A 172 -8.78 -3.76 -10.53
C TYR A 172 -7.44 -4.34 -11.01
N HIS A 173 -6.55 -3.47 -11.48
CA HIS A 173 -5.40 -3.83 -12.30
C HIS A 173 -4.29 -4.59 -11.53
N LYS A 174 -4.33 -4.64 -10.20
CA LYS A 174 -3.26 -5.25 -9.39
C LYS A 174 -3.16 -6.76 -9.52
N ASP A 175 -4.24 -7.44 -9.92
CA ASP A 175 -4.21 -8.90 -10.13
C ASP A 175 -3.76 -9.29 -11.53
N ARG A 176 -3.37 -8.33 -12.38
CA ARG A 176 -2.96 -8.59 -13.76
C ARG A 176 -1.55 -9.18 -13.87
N TRP A 177 -0.68 -8.97 -12.87
CA TRP A 177 0.64 -9.58 -12.86
C TRP A 177 0.56 -11.07 -12.54
N LYS A 178 0.91 -11.91 -13.52
CA LYS A 178 0.81 -13.38 -13.39
C LYS A 178 2.15 -14.08 -13.22
N LYS A 179 3.26 -13.37 -13.45
CA LYS A 179 4.63 -13.88 -13.30
C LYS A 179 5.03 -13.88 -11.81
N GLY A 180 6.21 -14.43 -11.52
CA GLY A 180 6.80 -14.33 -10.18
C GLY A 180 6.98 -12.89 -9.71
N LEU A 181 7.13 -12.72 -8.40
CA LEU A 181 7.49 -11.46 -7.77
C LEU A 181 8.79 -10.91 -8.39
N VAL A 182 8.81 -9.62 -8.67
CA VAL A 182 10.02 -8.92 -9.12
C VAL A 182 10.46 -7.95 -8.03
N GLY A 183 11.75 -7.96 -7.75
CA GLY A 183 12.35 -7.11 -6.73
C GLY A 183 13.85 -6.96 -6.91
N VAL A 184 14.50 -6.47 -5.87
CA VAL A 184 15.97 -6.34 -5.81
C VAL A 184 16.47 -7.05 -4.57
N VAL A 185 17.56 -7.78 -4.71
CA VAL A 185 18.32 -8.27 -3.56
C VAL A 185 19.44 -7.28 -3.28
N TYR A 186 19.47 -6.79 -2.04
CA TYR A 186 20.59 -6.02 -1.50
C TYR A 186 21.47 -6.93 -0.66
N GLU A 187 22.77 -6.82 -0.83
CA GLU A 187 23.72 -7.33 0.15
C GLU A 187 23.93 -6.27 1.23
N VAL A 188 23.62 -6.60 2.47
CA VAL A 188 23.70 -5.69 3.62
C VAL A 188 24.51 -6.28 4.75
N THR A 189 24.98 -5.44 5.67
CA THR A 189 25.64 -5.93 6.88
C THR A 189 24.60 -6.57 7.82
N PRO A 190 25.03 -7.45 8.73
CA PRO A 190 24.14 -8.04 9.72
C PRO A 190 23.48 -7.00 10.64
N ILE A 191 24.18 -5.89 10.96
CA ILE A 191 23.60 -4.76 11.70
C ILE A 191 22.51 -4.07 10.88
N ASP A 192 22.77 -3.75 9.62
CA ASP A 192 21.78 -3.14 8.74
C ASP A 192 20.56 -4.06 8.58
N TYR A 193 20.76 -5.38 8.53
CA TYR A 193 19.68 -6.35 8.49
C TYR A 193 18.81 -6.34 9.76
N ALA A 194 19.44 -6.28 10.93
CA ALA A 194 18.72 -6.12 12.20
C ALA A 194 17.90 -4.81 12.22
N HIS A 195 18.44 -3.73 11.68
CA HIS A 195 17.75 -2.45 11.56
C HIS A 195 16.57 -2.50 10.57
N ILE A 196 16.67 -3.28 9.48
CA ILE A 196 15.54 -3.55 8.58
C ILE A 196 14.41 -4.24 9.36
N ILE A 197 14.72 -5.34 10.06
CA ILE A 197 13.72 -6.08 10.86
C ILE A 197 13.04 -5.18 11.90
N ALA A 198 13.81 -4.31 12.54
CA ALA A 198 13.32 -3.34 13.52
C ALA A 198 12.28 -2.39 12.92
N THR A 199 12.57 -1.84 11.75
CA THR A 199 11.79 -0.74 11.14
C THR A 199 10.61 -1.20 10.30
N GLU A 200 10.59 -2.45 9.82
CA GLU A 200 9.46 -2.96 9.00
C GLU A 200 8.27 -3.43 9.84
N GLY A 201 8.45 -3.71 11.14
CA GLY A 201 7.35 -4.18 11.99
C GLY A 201 7.69 -4.55 13.44
N GLY A 202 8.76 -3.99 14.02
CA GLY A 202 9.14 -4.20 15.42
C GLY A 202 9.37 -5.67 15.81
N GLY A 203 9.66 -6.53 14.84
CA GLY A 203 9.91 -7.97 15.03
C GLY A 203 8.67 -8.84 15.35
N ALA A 204 7.44 -8.30 15.34
CA ALA A 204 6.25 -9.05 15.77
C ALA A 204 5.29 -9.49 14.64
N SER A 205 5.30 -8.81 13.49
CA SER A 205 4.34 -9.03 12.40
C SER A 205 4.92 -9.74 11.18
N TYR A 206 6.24 -9.69 10.99
CA TYR A 206 6.95 -10.33 9.89
C TYR A 206 7.78 -11.50 10.37
N LYS A 207 7.74 -12.59 9.61
CA LYS A 207 8.66 -13.72 9.70
C LYS A 207 9.73 -13.56 8.65
N ASP A 208 10.98 -13.78 9.02
CA ASP A 208 12.03 -13.99 8.04
C ASP A 208 11.79 -15.33 7.34
N ILE A 209 11.75 -15.29 6.02
CA ILE A 209 11.71 -16.50 5.19
C ILE A 209 12.82 -16.43 4.16
N LEU A 210 13.36 -17.60 3.83
CA LEU A 210 14.38 -17.73 2.81
C LEU A 210 13.72 -18.14 1.49
N VAL A 211 13.92 -17.33 0.45
CA VAL A 211 13.27 -17.49 -0.87
C VAL A 211 14.29 -17.69 -1.98
N THR A 212 13.86 -18.39 -3.03
CA THR A 212 14.71 -18.71 -4.18
C THR A 212 14.60 -17.61 -5.23
N CYS A 213 15.70 -16.90 -5.41
CA CYS A 213 15.82 -15.76 -6.30
C CYS A 213 16.58 -16.13 -7.57
N TYR A 214 16.16 -15.55 -8.69
CA TYR A 214 16.79 -15.72 -9.99
C TYR A 214 17.19 -14.35 -10.54
N PRO A 215 18.48 -14.09 -10.82
CA PRO A 215 18.93 -12.86 -11.44
C PRO A 215 18.15 -12.53 -12.71
N LEU A 216 17.64 -11.30 -12.81
CA LEU A 216 16.98 -10.84 -14.02
C LEU A 216 18.04 -10.47 -15.08
N PRO A 217 17.92 -10.97 -16.32
CA PRO A 217 18.76 -10.50 -17.41
C PRO A 217 18.44 -9.03 -17.70
N THR A 218 19.40 -8.30 -18.30
CA THR A 218 19.17 -6.93 -18.77
C THR A 218 18.23 -6.94 -19.99
N SER A 219 16.93 -7.04 -19.72
CA SER A 219 15.85 -7.08 -20.71
C SER A 219 14.71 -6.15 -20.31
N ARG A 220 13.90 -5.75 -21.30
CA ARG A 220 12.67 -4.98 -21.07
C ARG A 220 11.53 -5.83 -20.50
N THR A 221 11.58 -7.15 -20.71
CA THR A 221 10.53 -8.09 -20.30
C THR A 221 11.04 -9.00 -19.19
N VAL A 222 10.11 -9.43 -18.34
CA VAL A 222 10.37 -10.44 -17.31
C VAL A 222 10.15 -11.82 -17.95
N PRO A 223 11.11 -12.76 -17.86
CA PRO A 223 10.91 -14.13 -18.33
C PRO A 223 9.70 -14.80 -17.66
N GLU A 224 8.95 -15.63 -18.39
CA GLU A 224 7.88 -16.42 -17.79
C GLU A 224 8.43 -17.49 -16.84
N ALA A 225 9.53 -18.12 -17.24
CA ALA A 225 10.31 -19.04 -16.44
C ALA A 225 11.74 -18.49 -16.26
N PRO A 226 12.37 -18.68 -15.09
CA PRO A 226 13.75 -18.23 -14.87
C PRO A 226 14.74 -18.90 -15.83
N THR A 227 15.73 -18.13 -16.29
CA THR A 227 16.76 -18.60 -17.22
C THR A 227 18.17 -18.63 -16.61
N THR A 228 18.32 -18.12 -15.38
CA THR A 228 19.60 -17.96 -14.68
C THR A 228 19.73 -18.97 -13.54
N PRO A 229 20.94 -19.23 -13.01
CA PRO A 229 21.08 -20.05 -11.82
C PRO A 229 20.40 -19.39 -10.60
N PRO A 230 19.78 -20.18 -9.70
CA PRO A 230 19.15 -19.67 -8.50
C PRO A 230 20.17 -19.34 -7.40
N PHE A 231 19.76 -18.48 -6.47
CA PHE A 231 20.39 -18.27 -5.17
C PHE A 231 19.32 -18.01 -4.11
N ARG A 232 19.70 -17.89 -2.84
CA ARG A 232 18.76 -17.67 -1.74
C ARG A 232 18.88 -16.26 -1.18
N ALA A 233 17.75 -15.67 -0.81
CA ALA A 233 17.71 -14.39 -0.11
C ALA A 233 16.69 -14.44 1.02
N HIS A 234 16.98 -13.67 2.06
CA HIS A 234 16.08 -13.38 3.16
C HIS A 234 15.03 -12.37 2.72
N THR A 235 13.79 -12.58 3.13
CA THR A 235 12.71 -11.61 2.93
C THR A 235 11.78 -11.63 4.12
N LEU A 236 11.17 -10.47 4.38
CA LEU A 236 10.16 -10.33 5.42
C LEU A 236 8.80 -10.70 4.83
N PHE A 237 8.16 -11.71 5.39
CA PHE A 237 6.83 -12.17 5.01
C PHE A 237 5.88 -12.02 6.19
N ALA A 238 4.78 -11.29 5.99
CA ALA A 238 3.71 -11.23 6.98
C ALA A 238 2.74 -12.37 6.71
N PRO A 239 2.80 -13.50 7.46
CA PRO A 239 1.81 -14.55 7.29
C PRO A 239 0.42 -13.99 7.58
N LEU A 240 -0.53 -14.30 6.71
CA LEU A 240 -1.93 -14.18 7.07
C LEU A 240 -2.15 -15.03 8.34
N PRO A 241 -2.67 -14.45 9.43
CA PRO A 241 -2.99 -15.26 10.60
C PRO A 241 -3.97 -16.36 10.17
N PRO A 242 -3.88 -17.58 10.75
CA PRO A 242 -4.91 -18.59 10.54
C PRO A 242 -6.28 -18.00 10.87
N PRO A 243 -7.36 -18.43 10.20
CA PRO A 243 -8.69 -17.90 10.42
C PRO A 243 -8.98 -17.94 11.94
N PRO A 244 -9.29 -16.81 12.56
CA PRO A 244 -9.46 -16.76 13.99
C PRO A 244 -10.65 -17.66 14.39
N PRO A 245 -10.63 -18.31 15.58
CA PRO A 245 -11.89 -18.63 16.23
C PRO A 245 -12.67 -17.31 16.36
N ILE A 246 -14.00 -17.39 16.28
CA ILE A 246 -15.01 -16.31 16.07
C ILE A 246 -14.81 -15.02 16.93
N THR A 247 -13.88 -15.02 17.88
CA THR A 247 -13.55 -13.95 18.83
C THR A 247 -12.33 -13.08 18.50
N ALA A 248 -11.48 -13.39 17.51
CA ALA A 248 -10.36 -12.51 17.12
C ALA A 248 -10.72 -11.61 15.92
N MET A 249 -11.10 -10.36 16.23
CA MET A 249 -11.70 -9.35 15.35
C MET A 249 -10.74 -8.64 14.37
N ARG A 250 -9.88 -9.38 13.66
CA ARG A 250 -9.39 -8.88 12.37
C ARG A 250 -10.26 -9.50 11.30
N PRO A 251 -11.18 -8.77 10.65
CA PRO A 251 -11.86 -9.28 9.48
C PRO A 251 -10.80 -9.51 8.41
N GLN A 252 -10.37 -10.76 8.25
CA GLN A 252 -9.63 -11.15 7.07
C GLN A 252 -10.53 -10.80 5.90
N ARG A 253 -10.13 -9.79 5.09
CA ARG A 253 -10.86 -9.45 3.88
C ARG A 253 -10.96 -10.72 3.05
N SER A 254 -12.18 -11.07 2.65
CA SER A 254 -12.44 -12.29 1.87
C SER A 254 -11.64 -12.29 0.57
N ASP A 255 -11.45 -11.10 0.00
CA ASP A 255 -10.61 -10.82 -1.16
C ASP A 255 -9.33 -10.10 -0.69
N PRO A 256 -8.13 -10.75 -0.71
CA PRO A 256 -6.84 -10.09 -0.47
C PRO A 256 -6.59 -8.93 -1.44
N SER A 257 -7.27 -8.94 -2.58
CA SER A 257 -7.22 -7.91 -3.59
C SER A 257 -8.28 -6.80 -3.43
N TYR A 258 -8.94 -6.72 -2.28
CA TYR A 258 -9.92 -5.68 -2.01
C TYR A 258 -9.34 -4.25 -1.89
N ALA A 259 -8.33 -4.08 -1.03
CA ALA A 259 -7.81 -2.77 -0.62
C ALA A 259 -6.91 -2.12 -1.68
N GLN A 260 -6.86 -0.79 -1.70
CA GLN A 260 -6.05 -0.01 -2.66
C GLN A 260 -4.90 0.69 -1.94
N PRO A 261 -3.63 0.55 -2.36
CA PRO A 261 -2.54 1.29 -1.75
C PRO A 261 -2.65 2.80 -2.00
N SER A 262 -2.09 3.62 -1.12
CA SER A 262 -2.11 5.07 -1.30
C SER A 262 -1.23 5.52 -2.48
N ALA A 263 -1.56 6.66 -3.09
CA ALA A 263 -0.74 7.25 -4.15
C ALA A 263 0.70 7.53 -3.72
N ARG A 264 0.88 7.98 -2.45
CA ARG A 264 2.20 8.21 -1.87
C ARG A 264 3.01 6.92 -1.79
N TYR A 265 2.39 5.82 -1.34
CA TYR A 265 3.07 4.54 -1.20
C TYR A 265 3.42 3.93 -2.55
N LEU A 266 2.49 3.94 -3.51
CA LEU A 266 2.76 3.49 -4.88
C LEU A 266 3.92 4.26 -5.51
N LYS A 267 3.99 5.58 -5.29
CA LYS A 267 5.12 6.40 -5.77
C LYS A 267 6.47 5.87 -5.29
N LEU A 268 6.59 5.42 -4.03
CA LEU A 268 7.84 4.83 -3.54
C LEU A 268 8.21 3.57 -4.33
N ILE A 269 7.24 2.70 -4.61
CA ILE A 269 7.50 1.46 -5.35
C ILE A 269 7.85 1.75 -6.80
N THR A 270 7.12 2.66 -7.47
CA THR A 270 7.37 3.02 -8.87
C THR A 270 8.69 3.76 -9.05
N ASP A 271 9.01 4.71 -8.16
CA ASP A 271 10.27 5.45 -8.21
C ASP A 271 11.45 4.49 -7.95
N GLY A 272 11.34 3.61 -6.96
CA GLY A 272 12.34 2.58 -6.68
C GLY A 272 12.55 1.62 -7.86
N ALA A 273 11.47 1.18 -8.50
CA ALA A 273 11.53 0.34 -9.69
C ALA A 273 12.29 1.02 -10.85
N SER A 274 12.06 2.32 -11.05
CA SER A 274 12.78 3.13 -12.05
C SER A 274 14.25 3.34 -11.65
N GLU A 275 14.52 3.70 -10.40
CA GLU A 275 15.86 3.96 -9.85
C GLU A 275 16.80 2.76 -9.90
N LEU A 276 16.23 1.55 -9.82
CA LEU A 276 16.93 0.27 -9.86
C LEU A 276 16.96 -0.34 -11.27
N GLY A 277 16.29 0.28 -12.24
CA GLY A 277 16.22 -0.23 -13.61
C GLY A 277 15.54 -1.61 -13.71
N LEU A 278 14.46 -1.83 -12.95
CA LEU A 278 13.64 -3.04 -13.11
C LEU A 278 13.08 -3.13 -14.55
N PRO A 279 12.74 -4.33 -15.07
CA PRO A 279 12.24 -4.46 -16.44
C PRO A 279 11.03 -3.56 -16.73
N ALA A 280 11.02 -2.93 -17.91
CA ALA A 280 9.98 -1.97 -18.32
C ALA A 280 8.56 -2.56 -18.26
N GLU A 281 8.41 -3.86 -18.56
CA GLU A 281 7.14 -4.58 -18.40
C GLU A 281 6.62 -4.51 -16.96
N TYR A 282 7.49 -4.70 -15.97
CA TYR A 282 7.11 -4.65 -14.55
C TYR A 282 6.84 -3.21 -14.09
N GLN A 283 7.63 -2.24 -14.56
CA GLN A 283 7.39 -0.82 -14.27
C GLN A 283 6.01 -0.37 -14.80
N ASN A 284 5.64 -0.78 -16.02
CA ASN A 284 4.33 -0.49 -16.59
C ASN A 284 3.19 -1.12 -15.77
N TYR A 285 3.38 -2.37 -15.31
CA TYR A 285 2.43 -3.00 -14.41
C TYR A 285 2.24 -2.19 -13.12
N LEU A 286 3.33 -1.78 -12.45
CA LEU A 286 3.26 -1.00 -11.21
C LEU A 286 2.58 0.36 -11.42
N ALA A 287 2.84 1.02 -12.56
CA ALA A 287 2.22 2.29 -12.91
C ALA A 287 0.71 2.17 -13.21
N ASP A 288 0.24 1.00 -13.65
CA ASP A 288 -1.17 0.73 -13.95
C ASP A 288 -2.01 0.45 -12.68
N ILE A 289 -1.37 0.27 -11.52
CA ILE A 289 -2.08 0.05 -10.24
C ILE A 289 -2.77 1.35 -9.83
N ARG A 290 -4.11 1.35 -9.77
CA ARG A 290 -4.85 2.56 -9.36
C ARG A 290 -4.70 2.81 -7.85
N PRO A 291 -4.29 4.01 -7.42
CA PRO A 291 -4.18 4.37 -6.01
C PRO A 291 -5.54 4.56 -5.34
N TYR A 292 -5.56 4.45 -4.01
CA TYR A 292 -6.66 4.92 -3.18
C TYR A 292 -6.83 6.44 -3.28
N THR A 293 -8.06 6.89 -3.54
CA THR A 293 -8.43 8.29 -3.59
C THR A 293 -9.77 8.53 -2.91
N ILE A 294 -9.85 9.60 -2.12
CA ILE A 294 -11.10 10.05 -1.51
C ILE A 294 -11.83 10.93 -2.51
N MET A 295 -12.97 10.45 -3.00
CA MET A 295 -13.78 11.16 -3.99
C MET A 295 -14.98 11.88 -3.36
N SER A 296 -15.44 11.46 -2.18
CA SER A 296 -16.63 11.99 -1.54
C SER A 296 -16.31 12.97 -0.39
N PRO A 297 -17.00 14.11 -0.28
CA PRO A 297 -16.92 14.99 0.91
C PRO A 297 -17.25 14.24 2.21
N LYS A 298 -18.16 13.27 2.14
CA LYS A 298 -18.55 12.41 3.25
C LYS A 298 -17.37 11.56 3.76
N GLN A 299 -16.63 10.94 2.84
CA GLN A 299 -15.40 10.19 3.17
C GLN A 299 -14.32 11.12 3.71
N ARG A 300 -14.22 12.36 3.20
CA ARG A 300 -13.26 13.36 3.70
C ARG A 300 -13.57 13.81 5.13
N LEU A 301 -14.84 13.99 5.46
CA LEU A 301 -15.27 14.24 6.84
C LEU A 301 -14.99 13.03 7.75
N GLY A 302 -15.27 11.82 7.25
CA GLY A 302 -14.96 10.57 7.94
C GLY A 302 -13.47 10.43 8.24
N GLN A 303 -12.61 10.67 7.25
CA GLN A 303 -11.15 10.72 7.40
C GLN A 303 -10.74 11.68 8.52
N PHE A 304 -11.28 12.91 8.51
CA PHE A 304 -10.94 13.90 9.53
C PHE A 304 -11.32 13.44 10.94
N ILE A 305 -12.56 12.97 11.13
CA ILE A 305 -13.04 12.49 12.44
C ILE A 305 -12.23 11.26 12.89
N PHE A 306 -11.99 10.32 11.97
CA PHE A 306 -11.24 9.10 12.24
C PHE A 306 -9.82 9.41 12.71
N LEU A 307 -9.12 10.30 11.99
CA LEU A 307 -7.78 10.73 12.36
C LEU A 307 -7.80 11.55 13.66
N ALA A 308 -8.76 12.43 13.88
CA ALA A 308 -8.83 13.21 15.13
C ALA A 308 -8.93 12.29 16.37
N ILE A 309 -9.63 11.16 16.25
CA ILE A 309 -9.78 10.18 17.33
C ILE A 309 -8.53 9.31 17.47
N TRP A 310 -8.02 8.72 16.39
CA TRP A 310 -6.99 7.70 16.47
C TRP A 310 -5.55 8.22 16.44
N SER A 311 -5.31 9.40 15.85
CA SER A 311 -3.95 9.94 15.71
C SER A 311 -3.24 10.18 17.04
N PRO A 312 -3.88 10.69 18.11
CA PRO A 312 -3.21 10.85 19.40
C PRO A 312 -2.66 9.53 19.96
N PHE A 313 -3.42 8.43 19.82
CA PHE A 313 -3.01 7.10 20.29
C PHE A 313 -1.91 6.51 19.42
N LEU A 314 -2.01 6.68 18.10
CA LEU A 314 -1.00 6.19 17.16
C LEU A 314 0.32 6.97 17.31
N VAL A 315 0.27 8.29 17.51
CA VAL A 315 1.46 9.11 17.79
C VAL A 315 2.07 8.74 19.14
N LEU A 316 1.25 8.56 20.19
CA LEU A 316 1.73 8.09 21.48
C LEU A 316 2.41 6.71 21.36
N MET A 317 1.80 5.79 20.61
CA MET A 317 2.35 4.47 20.35
C MET A 317 3.71 4.58 19.65
N LEU A 318 3.84 5.38 18.58
CA LEU A 318 5.11 5.58 17.87
C LEU A 318 6.17 6.23 18.75
N ALA A 319 5.80 7.23 19.57
CA ALA A 319 6.72 7.86 20.51
C ALA A 319 7.21 6.89 21.60
N LEU A 320 6.31 6.07 22.16
CA LEU A 320 6.67 5.02 23.10
C LEU A 320 7.55 3.96 22.44
N GLN A 321 7.27 3.59 21.19
CA GLN A 321 8.14 2.70 20.43
C GLN A 321 9.53 3.32 20.28
N ALA A 322 9.66 4.55 19.80
CA ALA A 322 10.95 5.21 19.67
C ALA A 322 11.73 5.32 21.00
N GLN A 323 11.04 5.53 22.13
CA GLN A 323 11.66 5.69 23.44
C GLN A 323 12.05 4.38 24.12
N TYR A 324 11.24 3.33 23.94
CA TYR A 324 11.40 2.05 24.63
C TYR A 324 11.87 0.92 23.71
N GLN A 325 12.10 1.20 22.43
CA GLN A 325 12.76 0.27 21.52
C GLN A 325 14.18 0.07 22.04
N ASP A 326 14.51 -1.20 22.29
CA ASP A 326 15.87 -1.55 22.68
C ASP A 326 16.83 -1.35 21.48
N GLU A 327 18.14 -1.44 21.72
CA GLU A 327 19.15 -1.48 20.65
C GLU A 327 18.90 -2.62 19.63
N LYS A 328 17.99 -3.55 19.94
CA LYS A 328 17.57 -4.67 19.10
C LYS A 328 16.43 -4.29 18.16
N GLY A 329 15.94 -3.05 18.22
CA GLY A 329 14.81 -2.63 17.41
C GLY A 329 13.47 -3.24 17.84
N ARG A 330 13.42 -3.90 19.00
CA ARG A 330 12.25 -4.62 19.49
C ARG A 330 11.56 -3.81 20.58
N SER A 331 10.23 -3.77 20.51
CA SER A 331 9.43 -3.18 21.58
C SER A 331 9.24 -4.18 22.73
N PRO A 332 9.20 -3.73 24.00
CA PRO A 332 8.83 -4.56 25.13
C PRO A 332 7.49 -5.26 24.91
N LYS A 333 7.31 -6.46 25.48
CA LYS A 333 6.08 -7.27 25.27
C LYS A 333 4.79 -6.49 25.57
N TRP A 334 4.78 -5.68 26.63
CA TRP A 334 3.63 -4.84 26.99
C TRP A 334 3.34 -3.78 25.92
N LEU A 335 4.38 -3.21 25.30
CA LEU A 335 4.24 -2.20 24.26
C LEU A 335 3.79 -2.83 22.94
N ALA A 336 4.26 -4.04 22.63
CA ALA A 336 3.76 -4.82 21.50
C ALA A 336 2.27 -5.18 21.67
N GLN A 337 1.86 -5.57 22.88
CA GLN A 337 0.45 -5.82 23.21
C GLN A 337 -0.40 -4.55 23.13
N LEU A 338 0.10 -3.42 23.63
CA LEU A 338 -0.56 -2.12 23.51
C LEU A 338 -0.73 -1.71 22.04
N SER A 339 0.32 -1.87 21.23
CA SER A 339 0.30 -1.57 19.80
C SER A 339 -0.74 -2.43 19.09
N ALA A 340 -0.77 -3.74 19.38
CA ALA A 340 -1.78 -4.66 18.84
C ALA A 340 -3.21 -4.26 19.26
N ALA A 341 -3.42 -3.85 20.52
CA ALA A 341 -4.72 -3.38 21.01
C ALA A 341 -5.19 -2.10 20.32
N ILE A 342 -4.29 -1.12 20.13
CA ILE A 342 -4.58 0.12 19.39
C ILE A 342 -4.97 -0.20 17.95
N PHE A 343 -4.16 -0.98 17.23
CA PHE A 343 -4.48 -1.36 15.85
C PHE A 343 -5.80 -2.16 15.75
N ASN A 344 -6.07 -3.04 16.71
CA ASN A 344 -7.36 -3.75 16.76
C ASN A 344 -8.52 -2.77 16.94
N GLY A 345 -8.39 -1.79 17.86
CA GLY A 345 -9.38 -0.74 18.05
C GLY A 345 -9.62 0.11 16.80
N VAL A 346 -8.55 0.53 16.11
CA VAL A 346 -8.60 1.27 14.83
C VAL A 346 -9.47 0.52 13.82
N TRP A 347 -9.17 -0.76 13.57
CA TRP A 347 -9.87 -1.56 12.57
C TRP A 347 -11.29 -1.95 13.01
N THR A 348 -11.49 -2.28 14.28
CA THR A 348 -12.82 -2.59 14.83
C THR A 348 -13.77 -1.39 14.70
N SER A 349 -13.31 -0.19 15.07
CA SER A 349 -14.12 1.02 14.94
C SER A 349 -14.39 1.35 13.47
N TYR A 350 -13.43 1.07 12.59
CA TYR A 350 -13.59 1.31 11.17
C TYR A 350 -14.64 0.39 10.56
N ASP A 351 -14.51 -0.92 10.73
CA ASP A 351 -15.41 -1.92 10.14
C ASP A 351 -16.79 -1.90 10.78
N GLY A 352 -16.90 -1.60 12.07
CA GLY A 352 -18.18 -1.60 12.79
C GLY A 352 -18.96 -0.28 12.71
N PHE A 353 -18.34 0.83 12.30
CA PHE A 353 -18.99 2.14 12.33
C PHE A 353 -18.59 3.06 11.18
N PHE A 354 -17.29 3.34 11.00
CA PHE A 354 -16.87 4.39 10.05
C PHE A 354 -17.14 4.01 8.60
N LYS A 355 -16.90 2.76 8.21
CA LYS A 355 -17.08 2.32 6.82
C LYS A 355 -18.52 2.54 6.36
N ASP A 356 -19.49 2.13 7.17
CA ASP A 356 -20.91 2.29 6.86
C ASP A 356 -21.34 3.75 6.93
N LEU A 357 -20.87 4.48 7.95
CA LEU A 357 -21.31 5.85 8.17
C LEU A 357 -20.66 6.85 7.21
N PHE A 358 -19.40 6.70 6.82
CA PHE A 358 -18.64 7.70 6.04
C PHE A 358 -18.22 7.23 4.65
N GLY A 359 -18.30 5.93 4.37
CA GLY A 359 -17.88 5.31 3.11
C GLY A 359 -16.57 4.56 3.25
N ASP A 360 -16.11 3.98 2.15
CA ASP A 360 -14.97 3.05 2.19
C ASP A 360 -13.62 3.77 2.35
N GLY A 361 -12.90 3.42 3.40
CA GLY A 361 -11.57 3.92 3.73
C GLY A 361 -10.43 3.13 3.09
N GLU A 362 -10.71 2.01 2.42
CA GLU A 362 -9.73 1.13 1.76
C GLU A 362 -9.86 1.12 0.24
N ARG A 363 -11.00 1.55 -0.30
CA ARG A 363 -11.25 1.58 -1.74
C ARG A 363 -11.89 2.87 -2.21
N THR A 364 -11.44 3.36 -3.35
CA THR A 364 -12.02 4.50 -4.07
C THR A 364 -13.45 4.15 -4.50
N GLN A 365 -14.42 4.94 -4.06
CA GLN A 365 -15.82 4.81 -4.46
C GLN A 365 -16.19 5.97 -5.39
N LYS A 366 -16.85 5.68 -6.52
CA LYS A 366 -17.39 6.74 -7.38
C LYS A 366 -18.51 7.50 -6.66
N CYS A 367 -18.51 8.83 -6.80
CA CYS A 367 -19.54 9.71 -6.24
C CYS A 367 -20.94 9.28 -6.70
N GLN A 368 -21.89 9.23 -5.77
CA GLN A 368 -23.27 8.78 -6.05
C GLN A 368 -24.02 9.66 -7.07
N HIS A 369 -23.52 10.88 -7.33
CA HIS A 369 -24.11 11.80 -8.31
C HIS A 369 -24.11 11.21 -9.74
N GLU A 370 -23.06 10.49 -10.13
CA GLU A 370 -22.96 9.84 -11.45
C GLU A 370 -23.91 8.63 -11.58
N ARG A 371 -24.15 7.88 -10.48
CA ARG A 371 -25.11 6.78 -10.47
C ARG A 371 -26.56 7.25 -10.66
N GLY A 372 -26.87 8.47 -10.21
CA GLY A 372 -28.16 9.12 -10.44
C GLY A 372 -28.33 9.56 -11.90
N GLU A 373 -27.26 10.05 -12.53
CA GLU A 373 -27.25 10.46 -13.93
C GLU A 373 -27.27 9.27 -14.89
N GLU A 374 -26.53 8.19 -14.63
CA GLU A 374 -26.56 6.96 -15.41
C GLU A 374 -27.95 6.31 -15.38
N ARG A 375 -28.60 6.29 -14.21
CA ARG A 375 -29.99 5.83 -14.06
C ARG A 375 -30.99 6.77 -14.77
N ARG A 376 -30.80 8.09 -14.72
CA ARG A 376 -31.64 9.06 -15.46
C ARG A 376 -31.46 8.96 -16.98
N TYR A 377 -30.23 8.77 -17.44
CA TYR A 377 -29.90 8.68 -18.86
C TYR A 377 -30.35 7.33 -19.45
N GLY A 378 -30.21 6.24 -18.70
CA GLY A 378 -30.78 4.93 -19.03
C GLY A 378 -32.32 4.95 -19.10
N ARG A 379 -32.99 5.65 -18.17
CA ARG A 379 -34.46 5.84 -18.21
C ARG A 379 -34.91 6.65 -19.43
N ARG A 380 -34.17 7.70 -19.80
CA ARG A 380 -34.46 8.52 -20.99
C ARG A 380 -34.29 7.74 -22.30
N ARG A 381 -33.28 6.87 -22.41
CA ARG A 381 -33.10 5.98 -23.59
C ARG A 381 -34.18 4.90 -23.67
N GLY A 382 -34.64 4.35 -22.53
CA GLY A 382 -35.75 3.40 -22.48
C GLY A 382 -37.07 3.97 -23.01
N TRP A 383 -37.39 5.23 -22.65
CA TRP A 383 -38.58 5.92 -23.15
C TRP A 383 -38.55 6.21 -24.67
N PHE A 384 -37.39 6.57 -25.22
CA PHE A 384 -37.25 6.83 -26.65
C PHE A 384 -37.31 5.54 -27.51
N ARG A 385 -36.93 4.38 -26.96
CA ARG A 385 -37.02 3.09 -27.67
C ARG A 385 -38.46 2.57 -27.71
N MET A 386 -39.24 2.81 -26.65
CA MET A 386 -40.62 2.31 -26.52
C MET A 386 -41.64 3.10 -27.36
N SER A 387 -41.32 4.32 -27.79
CA SER A 387 -42.20 5.13 -28.66
C SER A 387 -42.06 4.85 -30.16
N ARG A 388 -41.07 4.07 -30.60
CA ARG A 388 -40.91 3.71 -32.03
C ARG A 388 -41.60 2.41 -32.44
N ASP A 389 -42.06 1.60 -31.48
CA ASP A 389 -42.54 0.24 -31.74
C ASP A 389 -44.08 0.10 -31.84
N LYS A 390 -44.83 1.21 -31.77
CA LYS A 390 -46.31 1.20 -31.86
C LYS A 390 -46.87 1.64 -33.22
N SER A 391 -46.08 1.64 -34.28
CA SER A 391 -46.58 1.99 -35.62
C SER A 391 -45.92 1.15 -36.71
N LYS A 392 -46.25 -0.15 -36.78
CA LYS A 392 -46.26 -0.95 -38.03
C LYS A 392 -46.73 -2.39 -37.77
N GLY A 393 -47.71 -2.82 -38.57
CA GLY A 393 -48.26 -4.19 -38.61
C GLY A 393 -49.80 -4.12 -38.50
N GLY A 394 -50.60 -4.11 -39.55
CA GLY A 394 -50.40 -4.60 -40.92
C GLY A 394 -51.35 -5.79 -41.14
N LEU A 395 -52.36 -5.58 -41.99
CA LEU A 395 -53.29 -6.58 -42.55
C LEU A 395 -52.59 -7.88 -42.93
N LEU A 396 -53.27 -9.03 -42.76
CA LEU A 396 -53.26 -10.14 -43.71
C LEU A 396 -54.61 -10.90 -43.68
N ASP A 397 -55.14 -11.10 -44.88
CA ASP A 397 -56.36 -11.84 -45.26
C ASP A 397 -56.11 -13.36 -45.44
N GLU A 398 -57.22 -14.11 -45.41
CA GLU A 398 -57.56 -15.38 -46.09
C GLU A 398 -56.71 -16.65 -45.91
N CYS A 399 -57.26 -17.63 -45.15
CA CYS A 399 -57.81 -18.91 -45.64
C CYS A 399 -58.63 -19.60 -44.54
#